data_AF-A0A7C4VT38-F1
#
_entry.id   AF-A0A7C4VT38-F1
#
_cell.length_a   1.000
_cell.length_b   1.000
_cell.length_c   1.000
_cell.angle_alpha   90.00
_cell.angle_beta   90.00
_cell.angle_gamma   90.00
#
_symmetry.space_group_name_H-M   'P 1'
#
loop_
_entity.id
_entity.type
_entity.pdbx_description
1 polymer ?
#
loop_
_entity_poly.entity_id
_entity_poly.type
_entity_poly.pdbx_seq_one_letter_code
_entity_poly.pdbx_strand_id
1 'polypeptide(L)'
;MSKRTGIFVTIRFWTDYIYPGKKIAPKKAWAAGSLYLQASETHGIKPTKPVIFNNLEEFMLKLDELLKSQGIALVMQSESGEVVARLGEGYPAKGGPWYQPKKS
;
A
#
# COMPACT_ATOMS: atom_id res chain seq x y z
N MET A 1 3.92 -22.91 -8.65
CA MET A 1 4.20 -21.48 -8.36
C MET A 1 3.71 -21.17 -6.96
N SER A 2 4.57 -20.68 -6.07
CA SER A 2 4.12 -20.24 -4.74
C SER A 2 3.03 -19.18 -4.90
N LYS A 3 1.82 -19.44 -4.38
CA LYS A 3 0.78 -18.41 -4.24
C LYS A 3 1.43 -17.29 -3.43
N ARG A 4 1.68 -16.13 -4.03
CA ARG A 4 2.18 -14.98 -3.28
C ARG A 4 1.15 -14.69 -2.18
N THR A 5 1.51 -14.97 -0.93
CA THR A 5 0.69 -14.66 0.23
C THR A 5 0.79 -13.16 0.49
N GLY A 6 -0.34 -12.51 0.74
CA GLY A 6 -0.35 -11.08 1.03
C GLY A 6 -1.61 -10.36 0.56
N ILE A 7 -1.68 -9.11 1.00
CA ILE A 7 -2.69 -8.13 0.62
C ILE A 7 -2.06 -7.20 -0.42
N PHE A 8 -2.62 -7.17 -1.61
CA PHE A 8 -2.07 -6.39 -2.73
C PHE A 8 -2.92 -5.14 -2.98
N VAL A 9 -2.27 -3.98 -2.84
CA VAL A 9 -2.82 -2.69 -3.27
C VAL A 9 -2.21 -2.33 -4.61
N THR A 10 -3.05 -1.96 -5.58
CA THR A 10 -2.60 -1.40 -6.86
C THR A 10 -2.81 0.11 -6.82
N ILE A 11 -1.76 0.86 -7.16
CA ILE A 11 -1.78 2.32 -7.26
C ILE A 11 -1.49 2.68 -8.72
N ARG A 12 -2.34 3.53 -9.30
CA ARG A 12 -2.18 4.07 -10.65
C ARG A 12 -2.15 5.58 -10.59
N PHE A 13 -1.04 6.18 -10.97
CA PHE A 13 -0.95 7.63 -11.19
C PHE A 13 -1.38 7.98 -12.62
N TRP A 14 -2.00 9.14 -12.80
CA TRP A 14 -2.37 9.63 -14.12
C TRP A 14 -1.16 10.25 -14.83
N THR A 15 -1.14 10.13 -16.16
CA THR A 15 -0.02 10.61 -17.01
C THR A 15 -0.54 11.28 -18.28
N ASP A 16 -1.76 11.79 -18.26
CA ASP A 16 -2.49 12.43 -19.37
C ASP A 16 -1.95 13.81 -19.78
N TYR A 17 -0.66 14.04 -19.56
CA TYR A 17 0.05 15.21 -20.05
C TYR A 17 0.13 15.22 -21.58
N ILE A 18 -0.02 16.41 -22.16
CA ILE A 18 0.23 16.63 -23.58
C ILE A 18 1.68 17.11 -23.74
N TYR A 19 2.49 16.35 -24.47
CA TYR A 19 3.90 16.69 -24.75
C TYR A 19 4.10 16.93 -26.25
N PRO A 20 3.75 18.12 -26.77
CA PRO A 20 3.88 18.41 -28.20
C PRO A 20 5.35 18.29 -28.62
N GLY A 21 5.58 17.64 -29.77
CA GLY A 21 6.91 17.49 -30.36
C GLY A 21 7.85 16.49 -29.66
N LYS A 22 7.40 15.75 -28.63
CA LYS A 22 8.22 14.71 -27.99
C LYS A 22 7.85 13.32 -28.49
N LYS A 23 8.85 12.58 -28.98
CA LYS A 23 8.72 11.16 -29.36
C LYS A 23 8.63 10.24 -28.13
N ILE A 24 9.15 10.68 -26.99
CA ILE A 24 9.13 9.94 -25.71
C ILE A 24 8.51 10.83 -24.65
N ALA A 25 7.45 10.35 -24.00
CA ALA A 25 6.86 11.02 -22.85
C ALA A 25 7.84 11.03 -21.67
N PRO A 26 8.09 12.19 -21.04
CA PRO A 26 8.81 12.27 -19.77
C PRO A 26 8.28 11.28 -18.72
N LYS A 27 9.16 10.78 -17.86
CA LYS A 27 8.81 9.96 -16.69
C LYS A 27 8.18 10.81 -15.59
N LYS A 28 6.98 11.31 -15.84
CA LYS A 28 6.20 12.16 -14.93
C LYS A 28 4.79 11.61 -14.80
N ALA A 29 4.21 11.81 -13.63
CA ALA A 29 2.83 11.46 -13.33
C ALA A 29 2.25 12.53 -12.40
N TRP A 30 0.94 12.71 -12.43
CA TRP A 30 0.27 13.58 -11.47
C TRP A 30 0.43 13.00 -10.07
N ALA A 31 0.47 13.87 -9.08
CA ALA A 31 0.29 13.49 -7.67
C ALA A 31 -1.16 13.04 -7.37
N ALA A 32 -1.85 12.52 -8.38
CA ALA A 32 -3.26 12.15 -8.39
C ALA A 32 -3.42 10.85 -9.17
N GLY A 33 -4.47 10.12 -8.88
CA GLY A 33 -4.64 8.79 -9.43
C GLY A 33 -5.76 8.00 -8.79
N SER A 34 -5.64 6.69 -8.89
CA SER A 34 -6.57 5.76 -8.28
C SER A 34 -5.83 4.64 -7.55
N LEU A 35 -6.41 4.13 -6.48
CA LEU A 35 -5.93 2.96 -5.78
C LEU A 35 -7.07 1.94 -5.57
N TYR A 36 -6.74 0.64 -5.58
CA TYR A 36 -7.70 -0.44 -5.34
C TYR A 36 -7.02 -1.68 -4.77
N LEU A 37 -7.80 -2.55 -4.13
CA LEU A 37 -7.32 -3.83 -3.61
C LEU A 37 -7.52 -4.94 -4.65
N GLN A 38 -6.50 -5.77 -4.84
CA GLN A 38 -6.67 -7.01 -5.58
C GLN A 38 -7.47 -8.00 -4.72
N ALA A 39 -8.35 -8.76 -5.38
CA ALA A 39 -9.10 -9.80 -4.71
C ALA A 39 -8.16 -10.86 -4.12
N SER A 40 -8.50 -11.35 -2.94
CA SER A 40 -7.76 -12.41 -2.25
C SER A 40 -8.73 -13.33 -1.54
N GLU A 41 -8.89 -14.54 -2.06
CA GLU A 41 -9.72 -15.57 -1.43
C GLU A 41 -9.18 -15.93 -0.04
N THR A 42 -7.87 -16.07 0.10
CA THR A 42 -7.20 -16.42 1.36
C THR A 42 -7.48 -15.40 2.47
N HIS A 43 -7.60 -14.12 2.13
CA HIS A 43 -7.83 -13.04 3.09
C HIS A 43 -9.28 -12.52 3.07
N GLY A 44 -10.18 -13.16 2.32
CA GLY A 44 -11.57 -12.72 2.19
C GLY A 44 -11.75 -11.35 1.53
N ILE A 45 -10.75 -10.84 0.80
CA ILE A 45 -10.77 -9.52 0.17
C ILE A 45 -11.58 -9.61 -1.12
N LYS A 46 -12.64 -8.79 -1.18
CA LYS A 46 -13.50 -8.70 -2.37
C LYS A 46 -12.95 -7.63 -3.31
N PRO A 47 -13.20 -7.76 -4.64
CA PRO A 47 -12.91 -6.68 -5.57
C PRO A 47 -13.62 -5.39 -5.13
N THR A 48 -12.86 -4.31 -5.01
CA THR A 48 -13.38 -2.97 -4.68
C THR A 48 -13.36 -2.08 -5.92
N LYS A 49 -14.26 -1.12 -5.98
CA LYS A 49 -14.17 -0.06 -7.00
C LYS A 49 -12.90 0.76 -6.73
N PRO A 50 -12.20 1.20 -7.78
CA PRO A 50 -11.07 2.11 -7.61
C PRO A 50 -11.48 3.38 -6.86
N VAL A 51 -10.68 3.74 -5.86
CA VAL A 51 -10.80 4.97 -5.09
C VAL A 51 -9.85 6.01 -5.68
N ILE A 52 -10.35 7.20 -5.94
CA ILE A 52 -9.57 8.30 -6.53
C ILE A 52 -8.91 9.11 -5.42
N PHE A 53 -7.70 9.60 -5.67
CA PHE A 53 -7.01 10.61 -4.86
C PHE A 53 -6.50 11.73 -5.77
N ASN A 54 -6.50 12.97 -5.27
CA ASN A 54 -6.15 14.16 -6.05
C ASN A 54 -4.81 14.80 -5.65
N ASN A 55 -4.22 14.37 -4.53
CA ASN A 55 -2.90 14.77 -4.04
C ASN A 55 -2.28 13.66 -3.16
N LEU A 56 -1.03 13.83 -2.70
CA LEU A 56 -0.33 12.82 -1.91
C LEU A 56 -0.86 12.69 -0.48
N GLU A 57 -1.37 13.78 0.09
CA GLU A 57 -1.97 13.80 1.42
C GLU A 57 -3.28 12.98 1.43
N GLU A 58 -4.14 13.21 0.43
CA GLU A 58 -5.36 12.46 0.21
C GLU A 58 -5.06 10.99 -0.11
N PHE A 59 -3.99 10.70 -0.85
CA PHE A 59 -3.57 9.33 -1.12
C PHE A 59 -3.41 8.52 0.18
N MET A 60 -2.74 9.08 1.20
CA MET A 60 -2.54 8.38 2.47
C MET A 60 -3.86 8.14 3.21
N LEU A 61 -4.75 9.14 3.22
CA LEU A 61 -6.07 9.03 3.84
C LEU A 61 -6.93 7.97 3.12
N LYS A 62 -6.97 8.01 1.78
CA LYS A 62 -7.76 7.09 0.96
C LYS A 62 -7.24 5.66 1.01
N LEU A 63 -5.93 5.48 1.14
CA LEU A 63 -5.33 4.16 1.35
C LEU A 63 -5.81 3.56 2.68
N ASP A 64 -5.74 4.33 3.77
CA ASP A 64 -6.19 3.88 5.08
C ASP A 64 -7.70 3.58 5.09
N GLU A 65 -8.52 4.47 4.53
CA GLU A 65 -9.96 4.27 4.36
C GLU A 65 -10.27 2.98 3.57
N LEU A 66 -9.57 2.75 2.45
CA LEU A 66 -9.77 1.56 1.63
C LEU A 66 -9.44 0.28 2.40
N LEU A 67 -8.31 0.24 3.11
CA LEU A 67 -7.92 -0.92 3.90
C LEU A 67 -8.95 -1.20 5.00
N LYS A 68 -9.33 -0.18 5.77
CA LYS A 68 -10.37 -0.28 6.82
C LYS A 68 -11.71 -0.75 6.27
N SER A 69 -12.10 -0.31 5.07
CA SER A 69 -13.36 -0.72 4.44
C SER A 69 -13.44 -2.22 4.13
N GLN A 70 -12.29 -2.90 4.05
CA GLN A 70 -12.18 -4.35 3.87
C GLN A 70 -11.78 -5.09 5.16
N GLY A 71 -11.83 -4.42 6.32
CA GLY A 71 -11.45 -5.01 7.61
C GLY A 71 -9.95 -5.27 7.75
N ILE A 72 -9.11 -4.60 6.94
CA ILE A 72 -7.67 -4.79 6.95
C ILE A 72 -7.06 -3.81 7.96
N ALA A 73 -6.40 -4.34 8.98
CA ALA A 73 -5.61 -3.57 9.93
C ALA A 73 -4.12 -3.74 9.64
N LEU A 74 -3.39 -2.62 9.52
CA LEU A 74 -1.93 -2.64 9.48
C LEU A 74 -1.40 -2.79 10.90
N VAL A 75 -0.61 -3.83 11.12
CA VAL A 75 -0.12 -4.25 12.44
C VAL A 75 1.38 -4.33 12.49
N MET A 76 1.93 -4.25 13.70
CA MET A 76 3.31 -4.60 14.00
C MET A 76 3.38 -5.47 15.25
N GLN A 77 4.52 -6.13 15.43
CA GLN A 77 4.81 -6.86 16.65
C GLN A 77 5.40 -5.89 17.68
N SER A 78 4.83 -5.85 18.88
CA SER A 78 5.38 -5.12 20.03
C SER A 78 6.66 -5.78 20.54
N GLU A 79 7.39 -5.11 21.43
CA GLU A 79 8.53 -5.71 22.12
C GLU A 79 8.13 -6.93 22.99
N SER A 80 6.89 -6.96 23.48
CA SER A 80 6.31 -8.09 24.22
C SER A 80 5.87 -9.25 23.32
N GLY A 81 5.98 -9.12 21.99
CA GLY A 81 5.61 -10.14 21.03
C GLY A 81 4.15 -10.10 20.57
N GLU A 82 3.35 -9.15 21.04
CA GLU A 82 1.93 -9.00 20.71
C GLU A 82 1.73 -8.30 19.36
N VAL A 83 0.67 -8.66 18.64
CA VAL A 83 0.30 -8.02 17.37
C VAL A 83 -0.62 -6.85 17.66
N VAL A 84 -0.15 -5.63 17.39
CA VAL A 84 -0.88 -4.38 17.68
C VAL A 84 -1.05 -3.55 16.41
N ALA A 85 -2.21 -2.92 16.25
CA ALA A 85 -2.46 -1.99 15.16
C ALA A 85 -1.69 -0.69 15.39
N ARG A 86 -0.88 -0.26 14.41
CA ARG A 86 -0.10 0.99 14.50
C ARG A 86 -0.06 1.68 13.14
N LEU A 87 -1.01 2.58 12.92
CA LEU A 87 -0.95 3.57 11.85
C LEU A 87 -0.12 4.76 12.33
N GLY A 88 0.89 5.16 11.56
CA GLY A 88 1.71 6.33 11.86
C GLY A 88 2.93 6.09 12.77
N GLU A 89 3.13 4.87 13.26
CA GLU A 89 4.36 4.51 13.97
C GLU A 89 5.33 3.74 13.06
N GLY A 90 6.63 3.95 13.26
CA GLY A 90 7.68 3.26 12.52
C GLY A 90 7.77 1.78 12.88
N TYR A 91 8.13 0.95 11.91
CA TYR A 91 8.42 -0.47 12.17
C TYR A 91 9.61 -0.60 13.13
N PRO A 92 9.55 -1.48 14.15
CA PRO A 92 10.62 -1.57 15.13
C PRO A 92 11.89 -2.11 14.46
N ALA A 93 13.00 -1.39 14.65
CA ALA A 93 14.30 -1.73 14.06
C ALA A 93 14.85 -3.08 14.54
N LYS A 94 14.38 -3.56 15.71
CA LYS A 94 14.68 -4.87 16.29
C LYS A 94 13.34 -5.54 16.61
N GLY A 95 13.07 -6.70 16.03
CA GLY A 95 11.82 -7.45 16.26
C GLY A 95 10.94 -7.67 15.04
N GLY A 96 11.30 -7.12 13.88
CA GLY A 96 10.66 -7.46 12.61
C GLY A 96 10.91 -8.92 12.17
N PRO A 97 10.02 -9.54 11.36
CA PRO A 97 10.26 -10.84 10.74
C PRO A 97 11.43 -10.81 9.75
N TRP A 98 11.93 -9.62 9.39
CA TRP A 98 13.12 -9.39 8.58
C TRP A 98 14.37 -9.05 9.41
N TYR A 99 14.24 -8.87 10.73
CA TYR A 99 15.37 -8.62 11.62
C TYR A 99 16.10 -9.94 11.89
N GLN A 100 17.32 -10.07 11.35
CA GLN A 100 18.22 -11.14 11.75
C GLN A 100 19.17 -10.64 12.84
N PRO A 101 19.16 -11.22 14.05
CA PRO A 101 20.15 -10.86 15.06
C PRO A 101 21.54 -11.16 14.51
N LYS A 102 22.47 -10.22 14.69
CA LYS A 102 23.89 -10.48 14.40
C LYS A 102 24.32 -11.63 15.31
N LYS A 103 24.68 -12.78 14.72
CA LYS A 103 25.31 -13.89 15.45
C LYS A 103 26.61 -13.34 16.06
N SER A 104 26.66 -13.28 17.38
CA SER A 104 27.88 -13.03 18.17
C SER A 104 28.78 -14.25 18.12
#